data_AF-A0A964UXB1-F1
#
_entry.id   AF-A0A964UXB1-F1
#
_cell.length_a   1.000
_cell.length_b   1.000
_cell.length_c   1.000
_cell.angle_alpha   90.00
_cell.angle_beta   90.00
_cell.angle_gamma   90.00
#
_symmetry.space_group_name_H-M   'P 1'
#
loop_
_entity.id
_entity.type
_entity.pdbx_description
1 polymer ?
#
loop_
_entity_poly.entity_id
_entity_poly.type
_entity_poly.pdbx_seq_one_letter_code
_entity_poly.pdbx_strand_id
1 'polypeptide(L)'
;MATVLSGTSGALYYKPAGTKATFAEANVDVADDEITVATYLNLKVGDPVVFSVVNTETGDSGTGTLPAGISAATTYYVITYTAATGVLKVSATAGGSSVAITDDGTAVAPNAFQVEYASYAAVGDVREWSFEITREEIDVTTIGQSLGQYAPFRRYITGFADGEGSCMVYTTDDDTNLSNRMIQDVLQRQQTGASFKLYIDRVMSGSTPSAALSRSVEFEAVLTSASLTVNPDDAQMVEIAFRPAGTPTFDFSKS
;
A
#
# COMPACT_ATOMS: atom_id res chain seq x y z
N MET A 1 -33.62 -20.41 13.27
CA MET A 1 -32.40 -20.58 12.46
C MET A 1 -31.61 -19.29 12.63
N ALA A 2 -30.53 -19.34 13.40
CA ALA A 2 -29.80 -18.15 13.84
C ALA A 2 -28.84 -17.69 12.74
N THR A 3 -29.18 -16.62 12.05
CA THR A 3 -28.18 -15.86 11.29
C THR A 3 -27.38 -15.06 12.31
N VAL A 4 -26.22 -15.58 12.70
CA VAL A 4 -25.22 -14.79 13.41
C VAL A 4 -24.71 -13.75 12.42
N LEU A 5 -25.27 -12.55 12.47
CA LEU A 5 -24.70 -11.36 11.83
C LEU A 5 -23.60 -10.83 12.75
N SER A 6 -22.36 -11.30 12.59
CA SER A 6 -21.17 -10.64 13.17
C SER A 6 -20.80 -9.39 12.35
N GLY A 7 -21.73 -8.44 12.30
CA GLY A 7 -21.63 -7.16 11.57
C GLY A 7 -20.79 -6.11 12.28
N THR A 8 -19.55 -6.41 12.64
CA THR A 8 -18.59 -5.42 13.18
C THR A 8 -17.14 -5.69 12.73
N SER A 9 -16.96 -6.42 11.62
CA SER A 9 -15.65 -6.93 11.20
C SER A 9 -14.90 -5.91 10.32
N GLY A 10 -14.54 -4.76 10.90
CA GLY A 10 -13.52 -3.92 10.30
C GLY A 10 -12.21 -4.71 10.19
N ALA A 11 -11.47 -4.55 9.10
CA ALA A 11 -10.21 -5.26 8.90
C ALA A 11 -9.20 -4.37 8.17
N LEU A 12 -7.97 -4.33 8.66
CA LEU A 12 -6.91 -3.55 8.07
C LEU A 12 -6.02 -4.47 7.24
N TYR A 13 -5.80 -4.08 5.98
CA TYR A 13 -4.88 -4.74 5.08
C TYR A 13 -3.82 -3.74 4.64
N TYR A 14 -2.64 -4.26 4.36
CA TYR A 14 -1.45 -3.46 4.13
C TYR A 14 -0.61 -4.04 2.99
N LYS A 15 -0.02 -3.14 2.20
CA LYS A 15 1.15 -3.41 1.38
C LYS A 15 2.37 -2.74 2.02
N PRO A 16 3.49 -3.46 2.24
CA PRO A 16 4.67 -2.92 2.89
C PRO A 16 5.30 -1.68 2.27
N ALA A 17 5.97 -0.88 3.10
CA ALA A 17 6.75 0.25 2.64
C ALA A 17 8.02 -0.23 1.95
N GLY A 18 8.49 0.52 0.95
CA GLY A 18 9.74 0.25 0.24
C GLY A 18 9.67 -1.00 -0.64
N THR A 19 8.50 -1.37 -1.14
CA THR A 19 8.30 -2.55 -2.00
C THR A 19 7.75 -2.20 -3.38
N LYS A 20 7.96 -0.96 -3.84
CA LYS A 20 7.59 -0.51 -5.19
C LYS A 20 8.75 0.29 -5.79
N ALA A 21 9.19 -0.10 -6.99
CA ALA A 21 10.29 0.55 -7.70
C ALA A 21 10.17 0.33 -9.21
N THR A 22 10.75 1.26 -9.97
CA THR A 22 10.91 1.13 -11.42
C THR A 22 12.36 0.79 -11.80
N PHE A 23 12.55 0.14 -12.95
CA PHE A 23 13.85 -0.25 -13.49
C PHE A 23 13.82 -0.27 -15.02
N ALA A 24 15.00 -0.18 -15.64
CA ALA A 24 15.14 -0.16 -17.09
C ALA A 24 15.52 -1.55 -17.64
N GLU A 25 15.41 -1.72 -18.96
CA GLU A 25 15.87 -2.91 -19.70
C GLU A 25 17.32 -3.28 -19.38
N ALA A 26 18.22 -2.29 -19.36
CA ALA A 26 19.64 -2.49 -19.03
C ALA A 26 19.90 -3.01 -17.59
N ASN A 27 18.87 -3.07 -16.74
CA ASN A 27 18.95 -3.63 -15.40
C ASN A 27 18.53 -5.10 -15.33
N VAL A 28 18.16 -5.72 -16.45
CA VAL A 28 17.80 -7.13 -16.53
C VAL A 28 19.01 -7.90 -17.04
N ASP A 29 19.50 -8.83 -16.23
CA ASP A 29 20.59 -9.73 -16.57
C ASP A 29 20.04 -11.13 -16.86
N VAL A 30 20.03 -11.49 -18.14
CA VAL A 30 19.57 -12.79 -18.63
C VAL A 30 20.56 -13.93 -18.37
N ALA A 31 21.82 -13.64 -18.04
CA ALA A 31 22.81 -14.67 -17.77
C ALA A 31 22.66 -15.25 -16.36
N ASP A 32 22.30 -14.40 -15.40
CA ASP A 32 22.20 -14.73 -13.98
C ASP A 32 20.76 -14.74 -13.43
N ASP A 33 19.76 -14.48 -14.28
CA ASP A 33 18.35 -14.29 -13.93
C ASP A 33 18.15 -13.16 -12.88
N GLU A 34 18.89 -12.06 -13.04
CA GLU A 34 18.92 -10.95 -12.09
C GLU A 34 18.15 -9.74 -12.61
N ILE A 35 17.43 -9.08 -11.71
CA ILE A 35 16.80 -7.78 -11.98
C ILE A 35 17.36 -6.78 -10.99
N THR A 36 18.07 -5.76 -11.47
CA THR A 36 18.54 -4.67 -10.63
C THR A 36 17.46 -3.60 -10.51
N VAL A 37 16.83 -3.51 -9.34
CA VAL A 37 15.83 -2.48 -9.05
C VAL A 37 16.49 -1.30 -8.30
N ALA A 38 15.79 -0.64 -7.38
CA ALA A 38 16.40 0.36 -6.52
C ALA A 38 17.17 -0.27 -5.34
N THR A 39 18.21 0.42 -4.87
CA THR A 39 18.92 0.08 -3.63
C THR A 39 18.10 0.46 -2.40
N TYR A 40 18.32 -0.26 -1.30
CA TYR A 40 17.72 -0.03 0.01
C TYR A 40 16.18 -0.03 0.02
N LEU A 41 15.58 -0.84 -0.85
CA LEU A 41 14.19 -1.26 -0.72
C LEU A 41 14.05 -2.25 0.45
N ASN A 42 12.81 -2.53 0.80
CA ASN A 42 12.43 -3.40 1.91
C ASN A 42 11.85 -4.73 1.44
N LEU A 43 12.23 -5.19 0.25
CA LEU A 43 11.83 -6.51 -0.26
C LEU A 43 12.50 -7.61 0.59
N LYS A 44 11.71 -8.57 1.06
CA LYS A 44 12.15 -9.70 1.88
C LYS A 44 11.88 -11.00 1.14
N VAL A 45 12.68 -12.03 1.44
CA VAL A 45 12.47 -13.38 0.88
C VAL A 45 11.05 -13.87 1.24
N GLY A 46 10.35 -14.40 0.24
CA GLY A 46 8.96 -14.84 0.36
C GLY A 46 7.92 -13.77 0.00
N ASP A 47 8.32 -12.51 -0.16
CA ASP A 47 7.38 -11.45 -0.54
C ASP A 47 6.72 -11.75 -1.90
N PRO A 48 5.38 -11.71 -1.99
CA PRO A 48 4.69 -11.79 -3.27
C PRO A 48 4.81 -10.45 -4.01
N VAL A 49 5.28 -10.49 -5.26
CA VAL A 49 5.45 -9.32 -6.12
C VAL A 49 4.79 -9.54 -7.49
N VAL A 50 4.41 -8.45 -8.14
CA VAL A 50 3.93 -8.42 -9.53
C VAL A 50 4.76 -7.44 -10.34
N PHE A 51 4.81 -7.68 -11.64
CA PHE A 51 5.51 -6.82 -12.59
C PHE A 51 4.55 -6.18 -13.58
N SER A 52 4.85 -4.96 -13.98
CA SER A 52 4.10 -4.20 -14.97
C SER A 52 5.02 -3.29 -15.78
N VAL A 53 4.50 -2.76 -16.89
CA VAL A 53 5.12 -1.66 -17.61
C VAL A 53 4.32 -0.40 -17.29
N VAL A 54 4.99 0.66 -16.86
CA VAL A 54 4.38 1.93 -16.45
C VAL A 54 4.98 3.08 -17.22
N ASN A 55 4.17 4.09 -17.54
CA ASN A 55 4.67 5.37 -18.00
C ASN A 55 5.09 6.18 -16.76
N THR A 56 6.38 6.48 -16.65
CA THR A 56 6.93 7.17 -15.46
C THR A 56 6.55 8.65 -15.37
N GLU A 57 6.05 9.25 -16.44
CA GLU A 57 5.61 10.64 -16.46
C GLU A 57 4.13 10.79 -16.04
N THR A 58 3.29 9.82 -16.40
CA THR A 58 1.84 9.89 -16.09
C THR A 58 1.41 8.98 -14.95
N GLY A 59 2.18 7.94 -14.64
CA GLY A 59 1.81 6.89 -13.67
C GLY A 59 0.84 5.84 -14.22
N ASP A 60 0.41 5.96 -15.49
CA ASP A 60 -0.49 5.02 -16.13
C ASP A 60 0.24 3.76 -16.65
N SER A 61 -0.54 2.80 -17.13
CA SER A 61 -0.02 1.67 -17.90
C SER A 61 0.84 2.15 -19.07
N GLY A 62 2.08 1.66 -19.11
CA GLY A 62 3.02 1.93 -20.19
C GLY A 62 2.90 0.94 -21.34
N THR A 63 3.79 1.09 -22.31
CA THR A 63 3.94 0.21 -23.48
C THR A 63 5.30 -0.47 -23.51
N GLY A 64 5.34 -1.71 -24.00
CA GLY A 64 6.53 -2.55 -24.07
C GLY A 64 6.20 -3.97 -23.64
N THR A 65 7.16 -4.88 -23.78
CA THR A 65 7.08 -6.25 -23.29
C THR A 65 7.91 -6.38 -22.03
N LEU A 66 7.37 -7.05 -21.01
CA LEU A 66 8.15 -7.46 -19.84
C LEU A 66 9.26 -8.44 -20.25
N PRO A 67 10.32 -8.59 -19.43
CA PRO A 67 11.33 -9.61 -19.64
C PRO A 67 10.71 -11.00 -19.85
N ALA A 68 11.23 -11.77 -20.81
CA ALA A 68 10.70 -13.11 -21.07
C ALA A 68 10.85 -14.00 -19.82
N GLY A 69 9.80 -14.75 -19.47
CA GLY A 69 9.70 -15.47 -18.19
C GLY A 69 8.88 -14.71 -17.14
N ILE A 70 8.76 -13.39 -17.29
CA ILE A 70 7.91 -12.54 -16.46
C ILE A 70 6.63 -12.16 -17.23
N SER A 71 5.49 -12.24 -16.57
CA SER A 71 4.18 -11.88 -17.15
C SER A 71 3.43 -10.93 -16.23
N ALA A 72 2.74 -9.98 -16.83
CA ALA A 72 1.90 -9.05 -16.08
C ALA A 72 0.77 -9.79 -15.35
N ALA A 73 0.36 -9.27 -14.19
CA ALA A 73 -0.66 -9.85 -13.31
C ALA A 73 -0.33 -11.26 -12.75
N THR A 74 0.83 -11.84 -13.06
CA THR A 74 1.32 -13.06 -12.41
C THR A 74 2.04 -12.69 -11.11
N THR A 75 1.67 -13.36 -10.03
CA THR A 75 2.39 -13.22 -8.74
C THR A 75 3.66 -14.08 -8.77
N TYR A 76 4.79 -13.45 -8.47
CA TYR A 76 6.08 -14.08 -8.23
C TYR A 76 6.48 -13.91 -6.77
N TYR A 77 7.48 -14.66 -6.31
CA TYR A 77 7.96 -14.60 -4.94
C TYR A 77 9.43 -14.23 -4.90
N VAL A 78 9.79 -13.25 -4.08
CA VAL A 78 11.19 -12.84 -3.88
C VAL A 78 11.97 -14.02 -3.30
N ILE A 79 13.05 -14.44 -3.96
CA ILE A 79 13.97 -15.46 -3.41
C ILE A 79 15.24 -14.83 -2.85
N THR A 80 15.69 -13.72 -3.45
CA THR A 80 16.83 -12.94 -2.96
C THR A 80 16.65 -11.47 -3.31
N TYR A 81 16.97 -10.59 -2.37
CA TYR A 81 17.12 -9.16 -2.62
C TYR A 81 18.34 -8.63 -1.85
N THR A 82 19.29 -8.02 -2.54
CA THR A 82 20.49 -7.44 -1.92
C THR A 82 20.34 -5.92 -1.83
N ALA A 83 20.04 -5.41 -0.63
CA ALA A 83 19.72 -4.00 -0.44
C ALA A 83 20.80 -3.02 -0.96
N ALA A 84 22.08 -3.32 -0.77
CA ALA A 84 23.16 -2.43 -1.18
C ALA A 84 23.31 -2.30 -2.72
N THR A 85 22.93 -3.34 -3.48
CA THR A 85 23.07 -3.38 -4.94
C THR A 85 21.74 -3.25 -5.68
N GLY A 86 20.62 -3.51 -5.01
CA GLY A 86 19.29 -3.54 -5.63
C GLY A 86 19.00 -4.80 -6.43
N VAL A 87 19.88 -5.80 -6.41
CA VAL A 87 19.72 -7.05 -7.18
C VAL A 87 18.61 -7.90 -6.57
N LEU A 88 17.62 -8.24 -7.38
CA LEU A 88 16.43 -9.04 -7.07
C LEU A 88 16.42 -10.30 -7.94
N LYS A 89 16.08 -11.44 -7.33
CA LYS A 89 15.64 -12.65 -8.04
C LYS A 89 14.27 -13.08 -7.54
N VAL A 90 13.48 -13.67 -8.43
CA VAL A 90 12.12 -14.11 -8.14
C VAL A 90 11.88 -15.54 -8.62
N SER A 91 10.90 -16.22 -8.00
CA SER A 91 10.41 -17.54 -8.38
C SER A 91 8.92 -17.49 -8.73
N ALA A 92 8.46 -18.42 -9.57
CA ALA A 92 7.03 -18.55 -9.90
C ALA A 92 6.20 -19.15 -8.74
N THR A 93 6.85 -19.84 -7.80
CA THR A 93 6.23 -20.45 -6.62
C THR A 93 6.97 -20.05 -5.35
N ALA A 94 6.26 -19.98 -4.23
CA ALA A 94 6.87 -19.66 -2.94
C ALA A 94 7.96 -20.68 -2.58
N GLY A 95 9.18 -20.19 -2.31
CA GLY A 95 10.35 -21.04 -2.03
C GLY A 95 10.88 -21.84 -3.22
N GLY A 96 10.45 -21.51 -4.44
CA GLY A 96 10.89 -22.15 -5.68
C GLY A 96 12.26 -21.68 -6.19
N SER A 97 12.64 -22.15 -7.37
CA SER A 97 13.85 -21.72 -8.08
C SER A 97 13.64 -20.42 -8.84
N SER A 98 14.75 -19.76 -9.21
CA SER A 98 14.74 -18.55 -10.04
C SER A 98 13.94 -18.75 -11.33
N VAL A 99 13.18 -17.73 -11.71
CA VAL A 99 12.56 -17.65 -13.04
C VAL A 99 13.67 -17.45 -14.06
N ALA A 100 13.70 -18.30 -15.08
CA ALA A 100 14.62 -18.14 -16.21
C ALA A 100 14.21 -16.92 -17.05
N ILE A 101 15.12 -15.96 -17.20
CA ILE A 101 14.92 -14.77 -18.03
C ILE A 101 15.70 -14.96 -19.33
N THR A 102 15.00 -15.04 -20.46
CA THR A 102 15.63 -15.30 -21.77
C THR A 102 15.71 -14.07 -22.69
N ASP A 103 15.09 -12.96 -22.28
CA ASP A 103 15.00 -11.69 -23.00
C ASP A 103 14.73 -10.58 -21.97
N ASP A 104 15.34 -9.41 -22.14
CA ASP A 104 15.28 -8.27 -21.22
C ASP A 104 14.02 -7.39 -21.39
N GLY A 105 13.18 -7.71 -22.38
CA GLY A 105 11.97 -6.97 -22.67
C GLY A 105 12.22 -5.72 -23.52
N THR A 106 11.23 -4.82 -23.62
CA THR A 106 11.29 -3.71 -24.60
C THR A 106 10.76 -2.37 -24.07
N ALA A 107 10.65 -2.20 -22.75
CA ALA A 107 10.17 -0.94 -22.18
C ALA A 107 11.26 0.15 -22.31
N VAL A 108 10.94 1.19 -23.10
CA VAL A 108 11.80 2.35 -23.32
C VAL A 108 11.14 3.64 -22.85
N ALA A 109 11.96 4.60 -22.40
CA ALA A 109 11.50 5.89 -21.89
C ALA A 109 10.48 6.56 -22.86
N PRO A 110 9.35 7.07 -22.35
CA PRO A 110 9.04 7.32 -20.92
C PRO A 110 8.53 6.10 -20.14
N ASN A 111 8.44 4.93 -20.79
CA ASN A 111 8.03 3.69 -20.14
C ASN A 111 9.19 3.04 -19.39
N ALA A 112 8.89 2.41 -18.27
CA ALA A 112 9.82 1.60 -17.50
C ALA A 112 9.12 0.34 -16.98
N PHE A 113 9.91 -0.65 -16.58
CA PHE A 113 9.38 -1.76 -15.81
C PHE A 113 9.13 -1.32 -14.36
N GLN A 114 8.13 -1.90 -13.73
CA GLN A 114 7.83 -1.73 -12.32
C GLN A 114 7.74 -3.09 -11.65
N VAL A 115 8.29 -3.18 -10.44
CA VAL A 115 7.97 -4.24 -9.48
C VAL A 115 7.21 -3.62 -8.32
N GLU A 116 6.18 -4.31 -7.85
CA GLU A 116 5.45 -3.91 -6.64
C GLU A 116 4.93 -5.12 -5.84
N TYR A 117 4.61 -4.92 -4.56
CA TYR A 117 3.97 -5.94 -3.73
C TYR A 117 2.60 -6.34 -4.29
N ALA A 118 2.38 -7.64 -4.49
CA ALA A 118 1.32 -8.17 -5.33
C ALA A 118 -0.09 -7.80 -4.87
N SER A 119 -0.42 -8.12 -3.62
CA SER A 119 -1.77 -7.99 -3.09
C SER A 119 -1.76 -7.48 -1.66
N TYR A 120 -2.83 -6.80 -1.28
CA TYR A 120 -3.08 -6.43 0.11
C TYR A 120 -3.15 -7.70 0.96
N ALA A 121 -2.35 -7.76 2.02
CA ALA A 121 -2.40 -8.84 2.99
C ALA A 121 -2.95 -8.33 4.33
N ALA A 122 -3.67 -9.20 5.03
CA ALA A 122 -4.32 -8.84 6.28
C ALA A 122 -3.26 -8.56 7.35
N VAL A 123 -3.44 -7.47 8.09
CA VAL A 123 -2.69 -7.21 9.32
C VAL A 123 -3.45 -7.90 10.44
N GLY A 124 -2.81 -8.88 11.08
CA GLY A 124 -3.43 -9.63 12.18
C GLY A 124 -3.57 -8.76 13.43
N ASP A 125 -4.53 -9.12 14.28
CA ASP A 125 -4.69 -8.58 15.64
C ASP A 125 -4.85 -7.05 15.75
N VAL A 126 -5.45 -6.45 14.72
CA VAL A 126 -5.80 -5.02 14.71
C VAL A 126 -6.96 -4.81 15.69
N ARG A 127 -6.70 -4.05 16.74
CA ARG A 127 -7.68 -3.70 17.77
C ARG A 127 -8.59 -2.57 17.31
N GLU A 128 -7.99 -1.52 16.79
CA GLU A 128 -8.69 -0.34 16.29
C GLU A 128 -7.86 0.35 15.22
N TRP A 129 -8.57 1.08 14.36
CA TRP A 129 -7.96 2.02 13.43
C TRP A 129 -8.84 3.27 13.35
N SER A 130 -8.20 4.40 13.12
CA SER A 130 -8.83 5.68 12.87
C SER A 130 -8.29 6.25 11.57
N PHE A 131 -9.13 6.96 10.83
CA PHE A 131 -8.72 7.71 9.66
C PHE A 131 -9.57 8.96 9.55
N GLU A 132 -8.90 10.10 9.52
CA GLU A 132 -9.50 11.42 9.44
C GLU A 132 -8.93 12.16 8.23
N ILE A 133 -9.82 12.88 7.53
CA ILE A 133 -9.43 13.81 6.46
C ILE A 133 -10.01 15.16 6.82
N THR A 134 -9.15 16.17 6.80
CA THR A 134 -9.53 17.56 6.99
C THR A 134 -9.16 18.37 5.76
N ARG A 135 -9.75 19.55 5.61
CA ARG A 135 -9.44 20.47 4.53
C ARG A 135 -9.35 21.89 5.06
N GLU A 136 -8.36 22.61 4.56
CA GLU A 136 -8.20 24.01 4.87
C GLU A 136 -9.25 24.85 4.14
N GLU A 137 -9.71 25.93 4.75
CA GLU A 137 -10.64 26.89 4.15
C GLU A 137 -10.18 28.32 4.39
N ILE A 138 -10.38 29.18 3.39
CA ILE A 138 -10.09 30.60 3.42
C ILE A 138 -11.40 31.37 3.42
N ASP A 139 -11.62 32.20 4.46
CA ASP A 139 -12.75 33.13 4.51
C ASP A 139 -12.53 34.27 3.50
N VAL A 140 -13.45 34.40 2.54
CA VAL A 140 -13.45 35.45 1.50
C VAL A 140 -14.66 36.36 1.63
N THR A 141 -15.27 36.43 2.80
CA THR A 141 -16.47 37.23 3.04
C THR A 141 -16.19 38.71 2.75
N THR A 142 -16.90 39.26 1.77
CA THR A 142 -16.79 40.67 1.43
C THR A 142 -17.69 41.50 2.35
N ILE A 143 -17.09 42.47 3.04
CA ILE A 143 -17.83 43.47 3.84
C ILE A 143 -18.40 44.54 2.90
N GLY A 144 -19.67 44.94 3.09
CA GLY A 144 -20.30 46.01 2.31
C GLY A 144 -21.27 45.56 1.21
N GLN A 145 -21.80 44.34 1.28
CA GLN A 145 -22.89 43.87 0.41
C GLN A 145 -24.19 44.66 0.65
N SER A 146 -25.08 44.69 -0.35
CA SER A 146 -26.38 45.36 -0.25
C SER A 146 -27.16 44.87 0.99
N LEU A 147 -27.68 45.80 1.78
CA LEU A 147 -28.45 45.52 2.99
C LEU A 147 -29.70 44.68 2.64
N GLY A 148 -29.72 43.43 3.09
CA GLY A 148 -30.87 42.53 3.00
C GLY A 148 -31.58 42.36 4.34
N GLN A 149 -32.74 41.72 4.33
CA GLN A 149 -33.54 41.45 5.54
C GLN A 149 -32.83 40.50 6.54
N TYR A 150 -31.91 39.66 6.05
CA TYR A 150 -31.18 38.67 6.86
C TYR A 150 -29.69 39.00 6.91
N ALA A 151 -29.04 38.58 8.00
CA ALA A 151 -27.59 38.68 8.12
C ALA A 151 -26.89 37.82 7.05
N PRO A 152 -25.89 38.35 6.33
CA PRO A 152 -25.13 37.55 5.37
C PRO A 152 -24.30 36.49 6.09
N PHE A 153 -24.31 35.27 5.55
CA PHE A 153 -23.41 34.20 5.99
C PHE A 153 -22.00 34.40 5.42
N ARG A 154 -20.99 33.89 6.14
CA ARG A 154 -19.61 33.88 5.65
C ARG A 154 -19.47 33.04 4.39
N ARG A 155 -18.57 33.43 3.49
CA ARG A 155 -18.23 32.71 2.26
C ARG A 155 -16.81 32.18 2.37
N TYR A 156 -16.62 30.92 2.03
CA TYR A 156 -15.33 30.26 2.09
C TYR A 156 -14.90 29.76 0.70
N ILE A 157 -13.61 29.90 0.39
CA ILE A 157 -12.93 29.16 -0.68
C ILE A 157 -12.09 28.08 -0.02
N THR A 158 -11.85 27.04 -0.76
CA THR A 158 -11.68 25.71 -0.21
C THR A 158 -10.30 25.22 -0.68
N GLY A 159 -9.43 24.88 0.27
CA GLY A 159 -7.99 24.66 0.06
C GLY A 159 -7.59 23.19 -0.09
N PHE A 160 -6.35 22.89 0.27
CA PHE A 160 -5.81 21.52 0.23
C PHE A 160 -6.42 20.65 1.33
N ALA A 161 -6.56 19.36 1.05
CA ALA A 161 -6.94 18.35 2.03
C ALA A 161 -5.68 17.71 2.62
N ASP A 162 -5.70 17.43 3.93
CA ASP A 162 -4.70 16.63 4.64
C ASP A 162 -5.42 15.49 5.36
N GLY A 163 -4.69 14.43 5.67
CA GLY A 163 -5.24 13.29 6.37
C GLY A 163 -4.27 12.69 7.37
N GLU A 164 -4.81 12.13 8.42
CA GLU A 164 -4.06 11.36 9.38
C GLU A 164 -4.86 10.15 9.84
N GLY A 165 -4.16 9.09 10.17
CA GLY A 165 -4.77 7.92 10.76
C GLY A 165 -3.81 7.20 11.67
N SER A 166 -4.38 6.37 12.52
CA SER A 166 -3.63 5.49 13.40
C SER A 166 -4.25 4.11 13.40
N CYS A 167 -3.44 3.09 13.70
CA CYS A 167 -3.94 1.76 14.01
C CYS A 167 -3.21 1.20 15.22
N MET A 168 -3.95 0.50 16.07
CA MET A 168 -3.39 -0.24 17.19
C MET A 168 -3.43 -1.72 16.89
N VAL A 169 -2.29 -2.37 17.03
CA VAL A 169 -2.12 -3.79 16.75
C VAL A 169 -1.49 -4.47 17.96
N TYR A 170 -1.99 -5.64 18.32
CA TYR A 170 -1.35 -6.44 19.36
C TYR A 170 -0.08 -7.09 18.82
N THR A 171 0.97 -7.11 19.64
CA THR A 171 2.17 -7.90 19.33
C THR A 171 1.92 -9.33 19.78
N THR A 172 1.89 -10.25 18.84
CA THR A 172 1.85 -11.69 19.11
C THR A 172 3.24 -12.29 18.89
N ASP A 173 3.39 -13.55 19.27
CA ASP A 173 4.59 -14.37 19.02
C ASP A 173 4.71 -14.81 17.54
N ASP A 174 3.77 -14.43 16.68
CA ASP A 174 3.81 -14.72 15.25
C ASP A 174 4.66 -13.70 14.49
N ASP A 175 5.93 -14.04 14.27
CA ASP A 175 6.91 -13.26 13.52
C ASP A 175 6.57 -13.12 12.02
N THR A 176 5.59 -13.88 11.50
CA THR A 176 5.17 -13.79 10.09
C THR A 176 4.13 -12.71 9.82
N ASN A 177 3.61 -12.09 10.89
CA ASN A 177 2.54 -11.12 10.79
C ASN A 177 3.07 -9.77 10.26
N LEU A 178 2.36 -9.20 9.29
CA LEU A 178 2.68 -7.89 8.71
C LEU A 178 2.78 -6.78 9.76
N SER A 179 2.15 -6.95 10.92
CA SER A 179 2.24 -6.08 12.08
C SER A 179 3.68 -5.76 12.48
N ASN A 180 4.55 -6.78 12.60
CA ASN A 180 5.95 -6.59 12.97
C ASN A 180 6.73 -5.88 11.87
N ARG A 181 6.35 -6.14 10.61
CA ARG A 181 6.94 -5.45 9.46
C ARG A 181 6.54 -3.97 9.44
N MET A 182 5.28 -3.62 9.69
CA MET A 182 4.83 -2.23 9.72
C MET A 182 5.63 -1.38 10.70
N ILE A 183 6.04 -1.94 11.84
CA ILE A 183 6.89 -1.25 12.83
C ILE A 183 8.28 -0.95 12.25
N GLN A 184 8.89 -1.93 11.58
CA GLN A 184 10.18 -1.74 10.93
C GLN A 184 10.08 -0.77 9.74
N ASP A 185 8.95 -0.80 9.05
CA ASP A 185 8.68 0.03 7.88
C ASP A 185 8.64 1.51 8.23
N VAL A 186 8.26 1.90 9.46
CA VAL A 186 8.37 3.30 9.93
C VAL A 186 9.81 3.83 9.84
N LEU A 187 10.80 2.97 10.07
CA LEU A 187 12.22 3.36 10.02
C LEU A 187 12.76 3.43 8.59
N GLN A 188 12.02 2.92 7.60
CA GLN A 188 12.49 2.89 6.23
C GLN A 188 12.53 4.30 5.64
N ARG A 189 13.66 4.62 5.01
CA ARG A 189 13.80 5.87 4.26
C ARG A 189 12.91 5.88 3.01
N GLN A 190 12.78 4.74 2.35
CA GLN A 190 11.96 4.59 1.15
C GLN A 190 10.58 4.06 1.55
N GLN A 191 9.57 4.92 1.47
CA GLN A 191 8.19 4.60 1.84
C GLN A 191 7.32 4.17 0.65
N THR A 192 7.84 4.24 -0.58
CA THR A 192 7.10 3.91 -1.79
C THR A 192 6.56 2.48 -1.76
N GLY A 193 5.27 2.32 -2.10
CA GLY A 193 4.57 1.03 -2.08
C GLY A 193 3.77 0.78 -0.81
N ALA A 194 3.96 1.58 0.25
CA ALA A 194 3.10 1.52 1.41
C ALA A 194 1.67 1.93 1.02
N SER A 195 0.71 1.04 1.24
CA SER A 195 -0.70 1.35 1.02
C SER A 195 -1.58 0.59 1.99
N PHE A 196 -2.69 1.22 2.38
CA PHE A 196 -3.68 0.62 3.25
C PHE A 196 -4.98 0.37 2.51
N LYS A 197 -5.63 -0.74 2.89
CA LYS A 197 -7.02 -1.02 2.56
C LYS A 197 -7.77 -1.32 3.85
N LEU A 198 -8.62 -0.38 4.24
CA LEU A 198 -9.39 -0.40 5.47
C LEU A 198 -10.80 -0.87 5.15
N TYR A 199 -11.12 -2.12 5.50
CA TYR A 199 -12.48 -2.62 5.36
C TYR A 199 -13.34 -2.14 6.53
N ILE A 200 -14.49 -1.55 6.22
CA ILE A 200 -15.52 -1.16 7.19
C ILE A 200 -16.51 -2.32 7.38
N ASP A 201 -16.79 -3.03 6.28
CA ASP A 201 -17.71 -4.17 6.22
C ASP A 201 -17.12 -5.19 5.26
N ARG A 202 -16.29 -6.10 5.80
CA ARG A 202 -15.61 -7.12 4.99
C ARG A 202 -16.54 -8.30 4.75
N VAL A 203 -16.81 -8.60 3.49
CA VAL A 203 -17.49 -9.83 3.06
C VAL A 203 -16.48 -10.75 2.39
N MET A 204 -16.37 -11.98 2.87
CA MET A 204 -15.45 -12.98 2.32
C MET A 204 -16.11 -13.73 1.15
N SER A 205 -15.37 -13.92 0.07
CA SER A 205 -15.68 -14.88 -1.00
C SER A 205 -14.55 -15.91 -1.06
N GLY A 206 -14.82 -17.10 -0.52
CA GLY A 206 -13.77 -18.08 -0.25
C GLY A 206 -12.80 -17.58 0.81
N SER A 207 -11.48 -17.63 0.53
CA SER A 207 -10.41 -17.20 1.44
C SER A 207 -10.00 -15.73 1.27
N THR A 208 -10.63 -14.98 0.36
CA THR A 208 -10.27 -13.58 0.07
C THR A 208 -11.46 -12.63 0.26
N PRO A 209 -11.24 -11.36 0.61
CA PRO A 209 -12.30 -10.35 0.64
C PRO A 209 -12.89 -10.13 -0.77
N SER A 210 -14.22 -10.13 -0.88
CA SER A 210 -14.90 -9.75 -2.11
C SER A 210 -14.92 -8.24 -2.24
N ALA A 211 -14.22 -7.69 -3.25
CA ALA A 211 -14.25 -6.26 -3.53
C ALA A 211 -15.66 -5.75 -3.91
N ALA A 212 -16.49 -6.59 -4.54
CA ALA A 212 -17.84 -6.20 -4.96
C ALA A 212 -18.86 -6.12 -3.82
N LEU A 213 -18.64 -6.91 -2.76
CA LEU A 213 -19.57 -7.04 -1.64
C LEU A 213 -19.10 -6.30 -0.38
N SER A 214 -17.81 -5.93 -0.33
CA SER A 214 -17.21 -5.29 0.84
C SER A 214 -17.14 -3.79 0.68
N ARG A 215 -17.21 -3.07 1.80
CA ARG A 215 -16.96 -1.62 1.83
C ARG A 215 -15.57 -1.35 2.34
N SER A 216 -14.82 -0.49 1.65
CA SER A 216 -13.44 -0.18 2.03
C SER A 216 -13.01 1.25 1.69
N VAL A 217 -11.99 1.71 2.40
CA VAL A 217 -11.19 2.89 2.07
C VAL A 217 -9.80 2.42 1.65
N GLU A 218 -9.31 2.90 0.52
CA GLU A 218 -8.00 2.53 -0.02
C GLU A 218 -7.16 3.77 -0.33
N PHE A 219 -5.90 3.78 0.09
CA PHE A 219 -4.97 4.88 -0.18
C PHE A 219 -3.51 4.43 -0.10
N GLU A 220 -2.66 5.06 -0.90
CA GLU A 220 -1.21 5.05 -0.68
C GLU A 220 -0.91 5.85 0.59
N ALA A 221 0.06 5.39 1.39
CA ALA A 221 0.33 5.93 2.71
C ALA A 221 1.82 6.11 2.96
N VAL A 222 2.15 7.00 3.90
CA VAL A 222 3.46 7.10 4.53
C VAL A 222 3.29 6.81 6.01
N LEU A 223 4.11 5.90 6.55
CA LEU A 223 4.14 5.65 7.98
C LEU A 223 4.95 6.74 8.68
N THR A 224 4.42 7.32 9.75
CA THR A 224 5.02 8.49 10.41
C THR A 224 5.62 8.15 11.76
N SER A 225 5.04 7.20 12.51
CA SER A 225 5.56 6.75 13.79
C SER A 225 5.05 5.36 14.16
N ALA A 226 5.81 4.64 14.99
CA ALA A 226 5.35 3.49 15.75
C ALA A 226 5.68 3.70 17.23
N SER A 227 4.68 3.55 18.11
CA SER A 227 4.81 3.66 19.56
C SER A 227 4.41 2.33 20.21
N LEU A 228 5.38 1.68 20.85
CA LEU A 228 5.16 0.46 21.64
C LEU A 228 4.93 0.84 23.11
N THR A 229 3.84 0.36 23.68
CA THR A 229 3.60 0.44 25.13
C THR A 229 3.56 -0.96 25.72
N VAL A 230 4.41 -1.20 26.72
CA VAL A 230 4.46 -2.47 27.47
C VAL A 230 4.05 -2.20 28.91
N ASN A 231 2.93 -2.79 29.32
CA ASN A 231 2.51 -2.85 30.71
C ASN A 231 2.58 -4.32 31.17
N PRO A 232 3.24 -4.66 32.29
CA PRO A 232 3.25 -6.04 32.79
C PRO A 232 1.87 -6.64 33.05
N ASP A 233 0.85 -5.80 33.26
CA ASP A 233 -0.52 -6.24 33.56
C ASP A 233 -1.44 -6.34 32.32
N ASP A 234 -1.04 -5.82 31.16
CA ASP A 234 -1.87 -5.77 29.95
C ASP A 234 -1.20 -6.42 28.73
N ALA A 235 -2.00 -6.68 27.68
CA ALA A 235 -1.48 -7.11 26.39
C ALA A 235 -0.59 -6.03 25.75
N GLN A 236 0.54 -6.45 25.20
CA GLN A 236 1.47 -5.57 24.50
C GLN A 236 0.86 -5.09 23.18
N MET A 237 0.88 -3.77 22.97
CA MET A 237 0.27 -3.13 21.80
C MET A 237 1.19 -2.09 21.20
N VAL A 238 1.12 -1.99 19.87
CA VAL A 238 1.84 -0.99 19.09
C VAL A 238 0.84 -0.15 18.34
N GLU A 239 0.95 1.17 18.52
CA GLU A 239 0.23 2.14 17.73
C GLU A 239 1.11 2.60 16.57
N ILE A 240 0.55 2.60 15.37
CA ILE A 240 1.22 2.98 14.13
C ILE A 240 0.43 4.10 13.51
N ALA A 241 1.09 5.25 13.34
CA ALA A 241 0.50 6.42 12.70
C ALA A 241 0.90 6.48 11.22
N PHE A 242 -0.03 6.94 10.39
CA PHE A 242 0.15 7.06 8.95
C PHE A 242 -0.57 8.29 8.40
N ARG A 243 -0.14 8.71 7.21
CA ARG A 243 -0.78 9.78 6.42
C ARG A 243 -0.99 9.32 4.98
N PRO A 244 -2.06 9.76 4.30
CA PRO A 244 -2.24 9.45 2.88
C PRO A 244 -1.17 10.17 2.05
N ALA A 245 -0.56 9.44 1.13
CA ALA A 245 0.40 9.95 0.16
C ALA A 245 -0.24 10.29 -1.20
N GLY A 246 -1.51 9.90 -1.37
CA GLY A 246 -2.32 10.14 -2.55
C GLY A 246 -3.81 10.19 -2.20
N THR A 247 -4.65 10.52 -3.18
CA THR A 247 -6.10 10.66 -2.97
C THR A 247 -6.73 9.34 -2.53
N PRO A 248 -7.39 9.29 -1.36
CA PRO A 248 -8.09 8.08 -0.93
C PRO A 248 -9.29 7.76 -1.83
N THR A 249 -9.49 6.47 -2.09
CA THR A 249 -10.65 5.94 -2.81
C THR A 249 -11.61 5.32 -1.80
N PHE A 250 -12.88 5.70 -1.89
CA PHE A 250 -13.94 5.20 -1.03
C PHE A 250 -14.88 4.29 -1.83
N ASP A 251 -14.95 3.02 -1.45
CA ASP A 251 -15.98 2.11 -1.93
C ASP A 251 -16.99 1.85 -0.81
N PHE A 252 -18.11 2.57 -0.88
CA PHE A 252 -19.24 2.40 0.02
C PHE A 252 -20.42 1.71 -0.66
N SER A 253 -20.24 1.26 -1.90
CA SER A 253 -21.31 0.60 -2.62
C SER A 253 -21.62 -0.73 -1.94
N LYS A 254 -22.87 -0.91 -1.52
CA LYS A 254 -23.40 -2.24 -1.19
C LYS A 254 -24.10 -2.74 -2.43
N SER A 255 -23.66 -3.88 -2.96
CA SER A 255 -24.51 -4.69 -3.82
C SER A 255 -25.37 -5.64 -2.97
#